data_AF-A0A1G1N259-F1
#
_entry.id   AF-A0A1G1N259-F1
#
_cell.length_a   1.000
_cell.length_b   1.000
_cell.length_c   1.000
_cell.angle_alpha   90.00
_cell.angle_beta   90.00
_cell.angle_gamma   90.00
#
_symmetry.space_group_name_H-M   'P 1'
#
loop_
_entity.id
_entity.type
_entity.pdbx_description
1 polymer ?
#
loop_
_entity_poly.entity_id
_entity_poly.type
_entity_poly.pdbx_seq_one_letter_code
_entity_poly.pdbx_strand_id
1 'polypeptide(L)'
;MKSIIKKINLLLLLGVIAMTNNHGYAGDFNYTRYESRDPELNISIDYLEGWICKEQRGPENKFVNILFFENRKDKDYKAFISVTVENLSAIAIKPLTIEALADDLITKRAKFKDAKLLSKAKKEILGLEVQDITMSYQALDKLHSLDAKVILVKEGMIIFIRDNKFYTIQYQNRESEFDRFSQAFSHIIETMRFQDGK
;
A
#
# COMPACT_ATOMS: atom_id res chain seq x y z
N MET A 1 -38.00 36.54 -41.39
CA MET A 1 -38.18 37.06 -40.01
C MET A 1 -37.29 36.22 -39.09
N LYS A 2 -36.11 36.75 -38.71
CA LYS A 2 -35.75 37.16 -37.34
C LYS A 2 -35.93 36.02 -36.32
N SER A 3 -34.83 35.34 -35.96
CA SER A 3 -34.03 35.60 -34.74
C SER A 3 -34.56 34.70 -33.59
N ILE A 4 -33.78 33.97 -32.80
CA ILE A 4 -32.73 34.43 -31.87
C ILE A 4 -31.88 33.22 -31.47
N ILE A 5 -30.56 33.42 -31.51
CA ILE A 5 -29.53 32.62 -30.84
C ILE A 5 -29.70 32.75 -29.32
N LYS A 6 -29.73 31.64 -28.57
CA LYS A 6 -29.36 31.65 -27.15
C LYS A 6 -28.16 30.75 -26.90
N LYS A 7 -27.00 31.39 -26.75
CA LYS A 7 -25.87 30.92 -25.97
C LYS A 7 -26.33 30.75 -24.51
N ILE A 8 -26.04 29.61 -23.88
CA ILE A 8 -25.81 29.55 -22.44
C ILE A 8 -24.44 28.93 -22.24
N ASN A 9 -23.57 29.74 -21.66
CA ASN A 9 -22.25 29.40 -21.16
C ASN A 9 -22.38 28.58 -19.87
N LEU A 10 -21.49 27.59 -19.74
CA LEU A 10 -20.58 27.41 -18.61
C LEU A 10 -21.18 27.44 -17.19
N LEU A 11 -21.23 26.29 -16.54
CA LEU A 11 -20.66 26.15 -15.20
C LEU A 11 -20.38 24.69 -14.87
N LEU A 12 -19.08 24.43 -14.65
CA LEU A 12 -18.54 23.29 -13.94
C LEU A 12 -19.32 23.05 -12.65
N LEU A 13 -19.99 21.91 -12.53
CA LEU A 13 -20.26 21.32 -11.24
C LEU A 13 -19.34 20.11 -11.13
N LEU A 14 -18.15 20.43 -10.61
CA LEU A 14 -17.33 19.54 -9.80
C LEU A 14 -18.27 18.80 -8.84
N GLY A 15 -18.65 17.59 -9.22
CA GLY A 15 -19.17 16.60 -8.30
C GLY A 15 -18.04 16.18 -7.38
N VAL A 16 -17.70 17.05 -6.43
CA VAL A 16 -17.01 16.65 -5.21
C VAL A 16 -17.97 15.67 -4.53
N ILE A 17 -17.78 14.39 -4.82
CA ILE A 17 -18.25 13.35 -3.91
C ILE A 17 -17.40 13.57 -2.66
N ALA A 18 -17.95 14.36 -1.73
CA ALA A 18 -17.54 14.32 -0.35
C ALA A 18 -17.70 12.87 0.08
N MET A 19 -16.60 12.13 0.05
CA MET A 19 -16.52 10.84 0.73
C MET A 19 -16.77 11.16 2.19
N THR A 20 -18.00 10.91 2.62
CA THR A 20 -18.39 10.94 4.01
C THR A 20 -17.44 10.01 4.74
N ASN A 21 -16.59 10.61 5.58
CA ASN A 21 -15.70 9.93 6.50
C ASN A 21 -16.49 8.85 7.23
N ASN A 22 -16.26 7.61 6.83
CA ASN A 22 -16.78 6.45 7.54
C ASN A 22 -16.22 6.56 8.95
N HIS A 23 -17.10 6.71 9.94
CA HIS A 23 -16.76 6.77 11.36
C HIS A 23 -16.33 5.37 11.83
N GLY A 24 -15.22 4.86 11.29
CA GLY A 24 -14.51 3.73 11.84
C GLY A 24 -13.71 4.23 13.03
N TYR A 25 -13.86 3.57 14.18
CA TYR A 25 -13.08 3.77 15.41
C TYR A 25 -11.67 4.31 15.11
N ALA A 26 -11.48 5.62 15.32
CA ALA A 26 -10.15 6.19 15.42
C ALA A 26 -9.58 5.69 16.75
N GLY A 27 -8.96 4.51 16.72
CA GLY A 27 -8.19 4.07 17.85
C GLY A 27 -7.05 5.06 18.04
N ASP A 28 -6.89 5.60 19.25
CA ASP A 28 -5.67 6.31 19.63
C ASP A 28 -4.53 5.31 19.56
N PHE A 29 -3.84 5.30 18.42
CA PHE A 29 -2.67 4.48 18.22
C PHE A 29 -1.46 5.19 18.78
N ASN A 30 -0.67 4.47 19.57
CA ASN A 30 0.68 4.91 19.87
C ASN A 30 1.61 4.47 18.75
N TYR A 31 2.61 5.29 18.48
CA TYR A 31 3.59 5.05 17.44
C TYR A 31 4.99 5.05 18.00
N THR A 32 5.86 4.25 17.38
CA THR A 32 7.29 4.26 17.63
C THR A 32 8.03 4.42 16.31
N ARG A 33 9.22 5.00 16.35
CA ARG A 33 10.02 5.31 15.16
C ARG A 33 10.89 4.11 14.79
N TYR A 34 10.86 3.72 13.53
CA TYR A 34 11.84 2.86 12.91
C TYR A 34 12.81 3.69 12.07
N GLU A 35 14.09 3.30 12.12
CA GLU A 35 15.14 3.83 11.26
C GLU A 35 15.83 2.68 10.55
N SER A 36 15.95 2.79 9.23
CA SER A 36 16.58 1.79 8.39
C SER A 36 18.05 1.60 8.75
N ARG A 37 18.47 0.34 8.84
CA ARG A 37 19.89 -0.03 8.94
C ARG A 37 20.47 -0.31 7.56
N ASP A 38 19.60 -0.61 6.60
CA ASP A 38 19.99 -0.87 5.23
C ASP A 38 20.03 0.42 4.40
N PRO A 39 21.19 0.75 3.77
CA PRO A 39 21.34 1.95 2.96
C PRO A 39 20.56 1.91 1.65
N GLU A 40 20.10 0.75 1.17
CA GLU A 40 19.25 0.71 -0.01
C GLU A 40 17.81 1.13 0.30
N LEU A 41 17.31 0.76 1.48
CA LEU A 41 15.99 1.17 1.96
C LEU A 41 15.98 2.65 2.35
N ASN A 42 16.95 3.08 3.16
CA ASN A 42 17.23 4.50 3.49
C ASN A 42 16.00 5.31 3.94
N ILE A 43 15.11 4.72 4.74
CA ILE A 43 13.96 5.43 5.30
C ILE A 43 13.98 5.42 6.82
N SER A 44 13.26 6.38 7.37
CA SER A 44 12.72 6.32 8.72
C SER A 44 11.21 6.48 8.64
N ILE A 45 10.48 5.72 9.44
CA ILE A 45 9.01 5.66 9.36
C ILE A 45 8.45 5.35 10.74
N ASP A 46 7.27 5.87 11.07
CA ASP A 46 6.59 5.44 12.28
C ASP A 46 5.94 4.09 12.03
N TYR A 47 5.70 3.34 13.10
CA TYR A 47 4.85 2.15 13.07
C TYR A 47 4.16 1.98 14.42
N LEU A 48 3.13 1.13 14.46
CA LEU A 48 2.33 0.90 15.65
C LEU A 48 3.17 0.35 16.81
N GLU A 49 3.07 0.97 17.98
CA GLU A 49 3.75 0.50 19.19
C GLU A 49 3.30 -0.93 19.53
N GLY A 50 4.26 -1.78 19.92
CA GLY A 50 4.04 -3.18 20.27
C GLY A 50 3.93 -4.13 19.06
N TRP A 51 3.90 -3.62 17.83
CA TRP A 51 4.06 -4.46 16.64
C TRP A 51 5.50 -4.95 16.52
N ILE A 52 5.66 -6.12 15.90
CA ILE A 52 7.00 -6.65 15.64
C ILE A 52 7.52 -6.02 14.36
N CYS A 53 8.74 -5.49 14.40
CA CYS A 53 9.46 -4.93 13.26
C CYS A 53 10.60 -5.87 12.86
N LYS A 54 10.69 -6.20 11.57
CA LYS A 54 11.78 -7.00 11.00
C LYS A 54 12.26 -6.40 9.68
N GLU A 55 13.53 -6.04 9.62
CA GLU A 55 14.23 -5.71 8.38
C GLU A 55 14.93 -6.97 7.84
N GLN A 56 14.83 -7.20 6.53
CA GLN A 56 15.45 -8.35 5.87
C GLN A 56 15.76 -8.06 4.39
N ARG A 57 16.75 -8.77 3.85
CA ARG A 57 17.03 -8.81 2.42
C ARG A 57 16.37 -10.02 1.77
N GLY A 58 15.88 -9.83 0.55
CA GLY A 58 15.34 -10.87 -0.30
C GLY A 58 16.42 -11.81 -0.84
N PRO A 59 16.02 -12.93 -1.49
CA PRO A 59 16.94 -13.84 -2.15
C PRO A 59 17.88 -13.11 -3.12
N GLU A 60 19.16 -13.47 -3.11
CA GLU A 60 20.20 -12.87 -3.97
C GLU A 60 20.30 -11.34 -3.84
N ASN A 61 19.90 -10.76 -2.70
CA ASN A 61 19.88 -9.31 -2.46
C ASN A 61 19.05 -8.51 -3.49
N LYS A 62 18.05 -9.14 -4.12
CA LYS A 62 17.22 -8.49 -5.15
C LYS A 62 16.34 -7.35 -4.60
N PHE A 63 15.99 -7.42 -3.32
CA PHE A 63 15.19 -6.41 -2.65
C PHE A 63 15.57 -6.29 -1.17
N VAL A 64 15.21 -5.16 -0.57
CA VAL A 64 15.20 -4.94 0.87
C VAL A 64 13.77 -4.77 1.32
N ASN A 65 13.40 -5.36 2.44
CA ASN A 65 12.05 -5.30 2.97
C ASN A 65 12.06 -5.05 4.48
N ILE A 66 11.16 -4.19 4.93
CA ILE A 66 10.75 -4.12 6.33
C ILE A 66 9.33 -4.60 6.47
N LEU A 67 9.10 -5.36 7.53
CA LEU A 67 7.81 -5.92 7.89
C LEU A 67 7.46 -5.47 9.31
N PHE A 68 6.32 -4.80 9.43
CA PHE A 68 5.63 -4.54 10.69
C PHE A 68 4.44 -5.48 10.80
N PHE A 69 4.32 -6.29 11.85
CA PHE A 69 3.18 -7.20 11.98
C PHE A 69 2.58 -7.22 13.39
N GLU A 70 1.26 -7.38 13.44
CA GLU A 70 0.45 -7.38 14.65
C GLU A 70 0.95 -8.46 15.63
N ASN A 71 1.35 -8.08 16.84
CA ASN A 71 1.81 -9.01 17.86
C ASN A 71 0.64 -9.64 18.63
N ARG A 72 -0.15 -10.48 17.94
CA ARG A 72 -1.25 -11.23 18.53
C ARG A 72 -1.01 -12.73 18.46
N LYS A 73 -1.22 -13.44 19.56
CA LYS A 73 -1.06 -14.90 19.64
C LYS A 73 -2.35 -15.67 19.37
N ASP A 74 -3.49 -14.99 19.50
CA ASP A 74 -4.82 -15.55 19.30
C ASP A 74 -5.26 -15.57 17.83
N LYS A 75 -4.38 -15.14 16.92
CA LYS A 75 -4.64 -15.08 15.49
C LYS A 75 -3.54 -15.75 14.70
N ASP A 76 -3.97 -16.56 13.74
CA ASP A 76 -3.09 -17.22 12.78
C ASP A 76 -2.68 -16.27 11.65
N TYR A 77 -3.67 -15.60 11.07
CA TYR A 77 -3.45 -14.53 10.10
C TYR A 77 -3.44 -13.18 10.82
N LYS A 78 -2.30 -12.50 10.76
CA LYS A 78 -2.05 -11.24 11.45
C LYS A 78 -2.03 -10.10 10.45
N ALA A 79 -2.52 -8.94 10.86
CA ALA A 79 -2.35 -7.73 10.07
C ALA A 79 -0.84 -7.45 9.91
N PHE A 80 -0.42 -7.02 8.72
CA PHE A 80 0.95 -6.56 8.52
C PHE A 80 1.01 -5.39 7.56
N ILE A 81 2.03 -4.56 7.74
CA ILE A 81 2.42 -3.50 6.85
C ILE A 81 3.87 -3.79 6.45
N SER A 82 4.19 -3.64 5.17
CA SER A 82 5.56 -3.79 4.70
C SER A 82 5.98 -2.69 3.76
N VAL A 83 7.26 -2.35 3.77
CA VAL A 83 7.89 -1.50 2.76
C VAL A 83 8.95 -2.34 2.06
N THR A 84 8.81 -2.49 0.75
CA THR A 84 9.78 -3.20 -0.09
C THR A 84 10.44 -2.23 -1.04
N VAL A 85 11.76 -2.36 -1.18
CA VAL A 85 12.58 -1.57 -2.10
C VAL A 85 13.31 -2.48 -3.06
N GLU A 86 13.16 -2.19 -4.36
CA GLU A 86 13.76 -2.91 -5.46
C GLU A 86 14.47 -1.90 -6.38
N ASN A 87 15.71 -2.21 -6.77
CA ASN A 87 16.42 -1.41 -7.76
C ASN A 87 15.74 -1.56 -9.13
N LEU A 88 15.61 -0.46 -9.89
CA LEU A 88 15.24 -0.54 -11.31
C LEU A 88 16.34 -1.34 -12.04
N SER A 89 16.12 -2.64 -12.27
CA SER A 89 17.11 -3.45 -12.96
C SER A 89 17.39 -2.83 -14.34
N ALA A 90 18.65 -2.51 -14.64
CA ALA A 90 19.07 -1.95 -15.93
C ALA A 90 18.97 -2.95 -17.11
N ILE A 91 18.29 -4.09 -16.93
CA ILE A 91 18.32 -5.25 -17.83
C ILE A 91 16.91 -5.59 -18.37
N ALA A 92 15.86 -4.85 -17.99
CA ALA A 92 14.52 -5.06 -18.57
C ALA A 92 14.40 -4.35 -19.92
N ILE A 93 13.98 -5.09 -20.96
CA ILE A 93 13.76 -4.61 -22.35
C ILE A 93 12.68 -3.50 -22.44
N LYS A 94 11.96 -3.22 -21.35
CA LYS A 94 10.93 -2.17 -21.27
C LYS A 94 11.27 -1.17 -20.17
N PRO A 95 10.90 0.11 -20.33
CA PRO A 95 10.93 1.07 -19.23
C PRO A 95 10.05 0.52 -18.11
N LEU A 96 10.66 0.27 -16.96
CA LEU A 96 9.97 -0.12 -15.74
C LEU A 96 9.27 1.14 -15.20
N THR A 97 7.99 1.31 -15.52
CA THR A 97 7.15 2.40 -15.00
C THR A 97 6.40 1.96 -13.74
N ILE A 98 5.94 2.93 -12.93
CA ILE A 98 5.05 2.66 -11.77
C ILE A 98 3.82 1.84 -12.22
N GLU A 99 3.26 2.19 -13.38
CA GLU A 99 2.09 1.51 -13.94
C GLU A 99 2.39 0.06 -14.34
N ALA A 100 3.54 -0.20 -14.95
CA ALA A 100 3.93 -1.56 -15.31
C ALA A 100 4.15 -2.45 -14.08
N LEU A 101 4.76 -1.91 -13.02
CA LEU A 101 4.92 -2.64 -11.76
C LEU A 101 3.57 -2.90 -11.08
N ALA A 102 2.68 -1.89 -11.08
CA ALA A 102 1.32 -2.03 -10.57
C ALA A 102 0.54 -3.14 -11.30
N ASP A 103 0.60 -3.17 -12.63
CA ASP A 103 -0.10 -4.17 -13.44
C ASP A 103 0.48 -5.58 -13.24
N ASP A 104 1.79 -5.71 -13.08
CA ASP A 104 2.43 -6.98 -12.73
C ASP A 104 1.99 -7.48 -11.34
N LEU A 105 1.95 -6.61 -10.33
CA LEU A 105 1.47 -6.96 -9.00
C LEU A 105 -0.02 -7.36 -9.02
N ILE A 106 -0.87 -6.62 -9.72
CA ILE A 106 -2.28 -6.97 -9.92
C ILE A 106 -2.41 -8.34 -10.60
N THR A 107 -1.62 -8.59 -11.66
CA THR A 107 -1.63 -9.87 -12.40
C THR A 107 -1.18 -11.03 -11.52
N LYS A 108 -0.17 -10.82 -10.68
CA LYS A 108 0.27 -11.81 -9.68
C LYS A 108 -0.83 -12.10 -8.67
N ARG A 109 -1.57 -11.08 -8.21
CA ARG A 109 -2.68 -11.24 -7.26
C ARG A 109 -3.95 -11.83 -7.88
N ALA A 110 -4.17 -11.62 -9.18
CA ALA A 110 -5.29 -12.23 -9.91
C ALA A 110 -5.25 -13.77 -9.94
N LYS A 111 -4.10 -14.38 -9.59
CA LYS A 111 -3.96 -15.84 -9.45
C LYS A 111 -4.59 -16.41 -8.17
N PHE A 112 -4.89 -15.57 -7.18
CA PHE A 112 -5.60 -16.00 -5.98
C PHE A 112 -7.08 -16.20 -6.26
N LYS A 113 -7.71 -17.11 -5.51
CA LYS A 113 -9.13 -17.40 -5.65
C LYS A 113 -9.97 -16.17 -5.30
N ASP A 114 -11.01 -15.93 -6.10
CA ASP A 114 -11.94 -14.81 -5.95
C ASP A 114 -11.26 -13.42 -5.88
N ALA A 115 -10.11 -13.28 -6.54
CA ALA A 115 -9.39 -12.02 -6.59
C ALA A 115 -10.17 -10.93 -7.32
N LYS A 116 -10.26 -9.75 -6.69
CA LYS A 116 -10.97 -8.57 -7.20
C LYS A 116 -10.09 -7.34 -7.01
N LEU A 117 -9.94 -6.56 -8.07
CA LEU A 117 -9.44 -5.19 -7.98
C LEU A 117 -10.59 -4.29 -7.50
N LEU A 118 -10.41 -3.66 -6.33
CA LEU A 118 -11.41 -2.76 -5.74
C LEU A 118 -11.17 -1.31 -6.17
N SER A 119 -9.90 -0.89 -6.23
CA SER A 119 -9.53 0.44 -6.70
C SER A 119 -8.12 0.44 -7.31
N LYS A 120 -7.90 1.33 -8.28
CA LYS A 120 -6.60 1.69 -8.87
C LYS A 120 -6.66 3.18 -9.19
N ALA A 121 -5.88 4.01 -8.48
CA ALA A 121 -5.89 5.46 -8.66
C ALA A 121 -4.46 6.03 -8.63
N LYS A 122 -4.20 7.03 -9.48
CA LYS A 122 -2.99 7.85 -9.38
C LYS A 122 -3.23 8.93 -8.33
N LYS A 123 -2.27 9.14 -7.44
CA LYS A 123 -2.32 10.14 -6.36
C LYS A 123 -0.96 10.81 -6.22
N GLU A 124 -0.93 11.89 -5.46
CA GLU A 124 0.31 12.49 -4.97
C GLU A 124 0.39 12.26 -3.47
N ILE A 125 1.49 11.66 -2.99
CA ILE A 125 1.74 11.47 -1.56
C ILE A 125 3.17 11.92 -1.28
N LEU A 126 3.35 12.82 -0.30
CA LEU A 126 4.65 13.40 0.05
C LEU A 126 5.39 14.02 -1.16
N GLY A 127 4.65 14.62 -2.10
CA GLY A 127 5.22 15.21 -3.32
C GLY A 127 5.65 14.20 -4.39
N LEU A 128 5.35 12.91 -4.21
CA LEU A 128 5.66 11.84 -5.16
C LEU A 128 4.40 11.39 -5.88
N GLU A 129 4.47 11.21 -7.19
CA GLU A 129 3.42 10.50 -7.93
C GLU A 129 3.42 9.04 -7.48
N VAL A 130 2.24 8.57 -7.06
CA VAL A 130 2.05 7.21 -6.58
C VAL A 130 0.90 6.53 -7.31
N GLN A 131 0.98 5.21 -7.40
CA GLN A 131 -0.13 4.34 -7.75
C GLN A 131 -0.69 3.71 -6.47
N ASP A 132 -1.92 4.06 -6.14
CA ASP A 132 -2.70 3.50 -5.03
C ASP A 132 -3.63 2.41 -5.58
N ILE A 133 -3.59 1.24 -4.95
CA ILE A 133 -4.29 0.03 -5.36
C ILE A 133 -4.93 -0.60 -4.13
N THR A 134 -6.19 -1.01 -4.25
CA THR A 134 -6.83 -1.87 -3.26
C THR A 134 -7.37 -3.13 -3.92
N MET A 135 -7.10 -4.29 -3.34
CA MET A 135 -7.56 -5.61 -3.81
C MET A 135 -8.21 -6.41 -2.68
N SER A 136 -9.04 -7.39 -3.04
CA SER A 136 -9.54 -8.44 -2.14
C SER A 136 -9.39 -9.81 -2.80
N TYR A 137 -9.08 -10.84 -2.03
CA TYR A 137 -8.93 -12.22 -2.53
C TYR A 137 -8.96 -13.24 -1.37
N GLN A 138 -9.15 -14.52 -1.70
CA GLN A 138 -9.08 -15.61 -0.74
C GLN A 138 -7.64 -16.11 -0.56
N ALA A 139 -7.23 -16.30 0.70
CA ALA A 139 -5.96 -16.89 1.08
C ALA A 139 -6.15 -17.87 2.25
N LEU A 140 -5.13 -18.70 2.51
CA LEU A 140 -5.10 -19.52 3.72
C LEU A 140 -4.64 -18.67 4.90
N ASP A 141 -5.27 -18.85 6.06
CA ASP A 141 -4.86 -18.18 7.31
C ASP A 141 -3.54 -18.72 7.90
N LYS A 142 -3.15 -19.94 7.51
CA LYS A 142 -1.88 -20.60 7.85
C LYS A 142 -1.21 -21.16 6.61
N LEU A 143 0.12 -21.08 6.57
CA LEU A 143 0.93 -21.83 5.63
C LEU A 143 1.28 -23.20 6.23
N HIS A 144 1.28 -24.24 5.40
CA HIS A 144 1.73 -25.60 5.76
C HIS A 144 0.99 -26.25 6.95
N SER A 145 -0.29 -25.95 7.14
CA SER A 145 -1.12 -26.59 8.17
C SER A 145 -2.34 -27.28 7.58
N LEU A 146 -2.70 -28.45 8.12
CA LEU A 146 -3.89 -29.21 7.72
C LEU A 146 -5.19 -28.56 8.20
N ASP A 147 -5.13 -27.75 9.25
CA ASP A 147 -6.28 -27.01 9.81
C ASP A 147 -6.45 -25.60 9.19
N ALA A 148 -5.71 -25.30 8.12
CA ALA A 148 -5.76 -24.00 7.46
C ALA A 148 -7.16 -23.71 6.91
N LYS A 149 -7.66 -22.51 7.19
CA LYS A 149 -8.96 -22.03 6.74
C LYS A 149 -8.77 -21.01 5.63
N VAL A 150 -9.68 -21.07 4.66
CA VAL A 150 -9.78 -20.03 3.65
C VAL A 150 -10.41 -18.79 4.28
N ILE A 151 -9.71 -17.67 4.19
CA ILE A 151 -10.14 -16.36 4.68
C ILE A 151 -10.15 -15.36 3.53
N LEU A 152 -11.00 -14.34 3.66
CA LEU A 152 -11.01 -13.21 2.75
C LEU A 152 -10.02 -12.15 3.24
N VAL A 153 -9.05 -11.82 2.41
CA VAL A 153 -8.00 -10.84 2.67
C VAL A 153 -8.28 -9.60 1.83
N LYS A 154 -8.08 -8.43 2.43
CA LYS A 154 -8.05 -7.15 1.73
C LYS A 154 -6.63 -6.59 1.82
N GLU A 155 -6.14 -6.05 0.71
CA GLU A 155 -4.78 -5.57 0.52
C GLU A 155 -4.81 -4.15 -0.05
N GLY A 156 -4.10 -3.23 0.59
CA GLY A 156 -3.79 -1.91 0.04
C GLY A 156 -2.32 -1.84 -0.36
N MET A 157 -2.02 -1.24 -1.50
CA MET A 157 -0.66 -1.05 -2.01
C MET A 157 -0.47 0.39 -2.50
N ILE A 158 0.62 1.02 -2.07
CA ILE A 158 1.11 2.29 -2.61
C ILE A 158 2.45 2.00 -3.29
N ILE A 159 2.56 2.38 -4.56
CA ILE A 159 3.76 2.15 -5.38
C ILE A 159 4.27 3.49 -5.89
N PHE A 160 5.57 3.73 -5.77
CA PHE A 160 6.20 4.92 -6.33
C PHE A 160 7.67 4.67 -6.69
N ILE A 161 8.25 5.58 -7.46
CA ILE A 161 9.68 5.56 -7.81
C ILE A 161 10.36 6.71 -7.09
N ARG A 162 11.54 6.43 -6.54
CA ARG A 162 12.46 7.46 -6.02
C ARG A 162 13.90 6.98 -6.18
N ASP A 163 14.80 7.86 -6.61
CA ASP A 163 16.24 7.59 -6.72
C ASP A 163 16.57 6.29 -7.48
N ASN A 164 15.88 6.09 -8.61
CA ASN A 164 15.96 4.87 -9.44
C ASN A 164 15.58 3.55 -8.75
N LYS A 165 14.75 3.61 -7.71
CA LYS A 165 14.23 2.46 -6.98
C LYS A 165 12.71 2.48 -6.97
N PHE A 166 12.12 1.29 -7.01
CA PHE A 166 10.71 1.12 -6.69
C PHE A 166 10.53 0.92 -5.20
N TYR A 167 9.56 1.64 -4.67
CA TYR A 167 9.05 1.44 -3.33
C TYR A 167 7.64 0.88 -3.44
N THR A 168 7.38 -0.20 -2.72
CA THR A 168 6.03 -0.74 -2.53
C THR A 168 5.72 -0.76 -1.04
N ILE A 169 4.76 0.06 -0.62
CA ILE A 169 4.20 0.03 0.73
C ILE A 169 2.90 -0.76 0.66
N GLN A 170 2.78 -1.78 1.48
CA GLN A 170 1.68 -2.73 1.43
C GLN A 170 1.06 -2.88 2.81
N TYR A 171 -0.26 -2.94 2.87
CA TYR A 171 -1.02 -3.28 4.07
C TYR A 171 -1.96 -4.45 3.75
N GLN A 172 -1.90 -5.50 4.56
CA GLN A 172 -2.82 -6.62 4.45
C GLN A 172 -3.50 -6.93 5.78
N ASN A 173 -4.77 -7.30 5.69
CA ASN A 173 -5.53 -7.85 6.81
C ASN A 173 -6.68 -8.73 6.31
N ARG A 174 -7.34 -9.44 7.23
CA ARG A 174 -8.68 -9.99 6.98
C ARG A 174 -9.61 -8.86 6.58
N GLU A 175 -10.46 -9.09 5.58
CA GLU A 175 -11.34 -8.06 5.03
C GLU A 175 -12.23 -7.42 6.12
N SER A 176 -12.74 -8.24 7.05
CA SER A 176 -13.57 -7.78 8.19
C SER A 176 -12.83 -6.90 9.21
N GLU A 177 -11.50 -6.88 9.18
CA GLU A 177 -10.66 -6.13 10.11
C GLU A 177 -9.77 -5.09 9.41
N PHE A 178 -9.88 -4.97 8.08
CA PHE A 178 -9.00 -4.11 7.28
C PHE A 178 -9.10 -2.64 7.70
N ASP A 179 -10.31 -2.15 7.93
CA ASP A 179 -10.49 -0.74 8.25
C ASP A 179 -9.96 -0.39 9.65
N ARG A 180 -9.73 -1.39 10.53
CA ARG A 180 -9.20 -1.21 11.90
C ARG A 180 -7.86 -0.48 11.92
N PHE A 181 -6.97 -0.75 10.97
CA PHE A 181 -5.64 -0.13 10.92
C PHE A 181 -5.45 0.79 9.70
N SER A 182 -6.54 1.18 9.03
CA SER A 182 -6.49 2.04 7.83
C SER A 182 -5.89 3.43 8.14
N GLN A 183 -6.27 4.03 9.27
CA GLN A 183 -5.71 5.29 9.74
C GLN A 183 -4.23 5.14 10.11
N ALA A 184 -3.87 4.04 10.79
CA ALA A 184 -2.48 3.74 11.11
C ALA A 184 -1.63 3.57 9.84
N PHE A 185 -2.14 2.88 8.82
CA PHE A 185 -1.46 2.74 7.54
C PHE A 185 -1.22 4.11 6.87
N SER A 186 -2.23 4.99 6.90
CA SER A 186 -2.11 6.35 6.36
C SER A 186 -1.04 7.16 7.10
N HIS A 187 -1.06 7.14 8.44
CA HIS A 187 -0.04 7.78 9.29
C HIS A 187 1.37 7.25 8.99
N ILE A 188 1.52 5.93 8.83
CA ILE A 188 2.79 5.30 8.51
C ILE A 188 3.33 5.84 7.18
N ILE A 189 2.48 5.93 6.15
CA ILE A 189 2.88 6.53 4.87
C ILE A 189 3.28 8.00 5.04
N GLU A 190 2.47 8.80 5.76
CA GLU A 190 2.69 10.24 5.95
C GLU A 190 3.93 10.59 6.78
N THR A 191 4.40 9.67 7.62
CA THR A 191 5.59 9.84 8.47
C THR A 191 6.87 9.27 7.86
N MET A 192 6.76 8.62 6.70
CA MET A 192 7.93 8.13 5.97
C MET A 192 8.82 9.31 5.57
N ARG A 193 10.11 9.22 5.92
CA ARG A 193 11.14 10.18 5.54
C ARG A 193 12.32 9.42 4.97
N PHE A 194 12.83 9.90 3.86
CA PHE A 194 14.09 9.41 3.32
C PHE A 194 15.22 10.00 4.16
N GLN A 195 16.16 9.16 4.55
CA GLN A 195 17.38 9.59 5.24
C GLN A 195 18.34 10.15 4.18
N ASP A 196 17.91 11.20 3.48
CA ASP A 196 18.82 11.91 2.58
C ASP A 196 19.90 12.57 3.43
N GLY A 197 21.14 12.50 2.95
CA GLY A 197 22.26 13.15 3.61
C GLY A 197 22.00 14.66 3.81
N LYS A 198 22.54 15.15 4.92
CA LYS A 198 23.18 16.47 4.94
C LYS A 198 24.08 16.66 3.72
#